data_AF-G7EBK9-F1
#
_entry.id   AF-G7EBK9-F1
#
_cell.length_a   1.000
_cell.length_b   1.000
_cell.length_c   1.000
_cell.angle_alpha   90.00
_cell.angle_beta   90.00
_cell.angle_gamma   90.00
#
_symmetry.space_group_name_H-M   'P 1'
#
loop_
_entity.id
_entity.type
_entity.pdbx_description
1 polymer ?
#
loop_
_entity_poly.entity_id
_entity_poly.type
_entity_poly.pdbx_seq_one_letter_code
_entity_poly.pdbx_strand_id
1 'polypeptide(L)' 'MKKTILITGATDGISLETTKMLRTQGHTVLLHGRTSKSLIMYK' A
#
# COMPACT_ATOMS: atom_id res chain seq x y z
N MET A 1 -12.43 4.49 11.57
CA MET A 1 -11.48 3.87 12.54
C MET A 1 -10.17 3.59 11.81
N LYS A 2 -9.02 4.06 12.32
CA LYS A 2 -7.73 3.75 11.71
C LYS A 2 -7.37 2.28 11.95
N LYS A 3 -6.73 1.65 10.96
CA LYS A 3 -6.33 0.24 10.99
C LYS A 3 -4.91 0.13 10.42
N THR A 4 -4.20 -0.92 10.82
CA THR A 4 -2.95 -1.35 10.19
C THR A 4 -3.25 -2.50 9.25
N ILE A 5 -2.88 -2.38 7.97
CA ILE A 5 -3.29 -3.30 6.91
C ILE A 5 -2.04 -3.77 6.15
N LEU A 6 -1.87 -5.08 5.98
CA LEU A 6 -0.84 -5.67 5.12
C LEU A 6 -1.41 -5.96 3.74
N ILE A 7 -0.79 -5.42 2.70
CA ILE A 7 -1.13 -5.70 1.30
C ILE A 7 0.04 -6.44 0.65
N THR A 8 -0.24 -7.65 0.17
CA THR A 8 0.71 -8.47 -0.59
C THR A 8 0.55 -8.21 -2.08
N GLY A 9 1.65 -8.34 -2.84
CA GLY A 9 1.64 -8.01 -4.27
C GLY A 9 1.35 -6.53 -4.54
N ALA A 10 1.72 -5.63 -3.62
CA ALA A 10 1.40 -4.20 -3.70
C ALA A 10 2.29 -3.42 -4.70
N THR A 11 2.86 -4.10 -5.70
CA THR A 11 3.82 -3.51 -6.63
C THR A 11 3.20 -2.92 -7.89
N ASP A 12 1.96 -3.27 -8.21
CA ASP A 12 1.24 -2.78 -9.39
C ASP A 12 -0.27 -3.06 -9.29
N GLY A 13 -1.04 -2.62 -10.28
CA GLY A 13 -2.42 -3.00 -10.53
C GLY A 13 -3.37 -2.62 -9.39
N ILE A 14 -4.37 -3.47 -9.16
CA ILE A 14 -5.43 -3.24 -8.17
C ILE A 14 -4.85 -3.06 -6.76
N SER A 15 -3.82 -3.83 -6.40
CA SER A 15 -3.20 -3.78 -5.08
C SER A 15 -2.51 -2.43 -4.81
N LEU A 16 -1.91 -1.81 -5.83
CA LEU A 16 -1.31 -0.49 -5.74
C LEU A 16 -2.38 0.60 -5.56
N GLU A 17 -3.46 0.57 -6.34
CA GLU A 17 -4.56 1.53 -6.21
C GLU A 17 -5.30 1.39 -4.87
N THR A 18 -5.49 0.14 -4.41
CA THR A 18 -6.07 -0.16 -3.09
C THR A 18 -5.21 0.41 -1.96
N THR A 19 -3.88 0.31 -2.08
CA THR A 19 -2.93 0.92 -1.14
C THR A 19 -3.13 2.43 -1.05
N LYS A 20 -3.22 3.10 -2.20
CA LYS A 20 -3.41 4.56 -2.26
C LYS A 20 -4.71 4.96 -1.57
N MET A 21 -5.82 4.30 -1.90
CA MET A 21 -7.13 4.56 -1.30
C MET A 21 -7.14 4.35 0.22
N LEU A 22 -6.56 3.25 0.71
CA LEU A 22 -6.52 2.98 2.15
C LEU A 22 -5.65 3.99 2.90
N ARG A 23 -4.55 4.44 2.28
CA ARG A 23 -3.71 5.49 2.85
C ARG A 23 -4.43 6.84 2.89
N THR A 24 -5.17 7.23 1.84
CA THR A 24 -5.94 8.49 1.85
C THR A 24 -7.05 8.48 2.90
N GLN A 25 -7.61 7.31 3.21
CA GLN A 25 -8.56 7.12 4.32
C GLN A 25 -7.90 7.17 5.73
N GLY A 26 -6.58 7.35 5.79
CA GLY A 26 -5.84 7.51 7.05
C GLY A 26 -5.45 6.20 7.72
N HIS A 27 -5.49 5.08 6.99
CA HIS A 27 -4.97 3.79 7.47
C HIS A 27 -3.44 3.73 7.36
N THR A 28 -2.83 2.95 8.24
CA THR A 28 -1.42 2.54 8.11
C THR A 28 -1.38 1.33 7.20
N VAL A 29 -0.64 1.41 6.09
CA VAL A 29 -0.54 0.32 5.13
C VAL A 29 0.89 -0.18 5.08
N LEU A 30 1.07 -1.49 5.34
CA LEU A 30 2.31 -2.22 5.16
C LEU A 30 2.26 -2.91 3.80
N LEU A 31 3.33 -2.76 3.03
CA LEU A 31 3.39 -3.22 1.65
C LEU A 31 4.39 -4.37 1.53
N HIS A 32 3.96 -5.46 0.91
CA HIS A 32 4.80 -6.60 0.58
C HIS A 32 4.80 -6.82 -0.94
N GLY A 33 5.99 -7.02 -1.51
CA GLY A 33 6.17 -7.20 -2.94
C GLY A 33 7.52 -7.84 -3.29
N ARG A 34 7.67 -8.25 -4.55
CA ARG A 34 8.89 -8.90 -5.05
C ARG A 34 10.03 -7.91 -5.33
N THR A 35 9.69 -6.66 -5.61
CA THR A 35 10.66 -5.62 -5.96
C THR A 35 10.42 -4.37 -5.12
N SER A 36 11.51 -3.72 -4.70
CA SER A 36 11.43 -2.48 -3.91
C SER A 36 10.99 -1.27 -4.73
N LYS A 37 10.90 -1.39 -6.06
CA LYS A 37 10.66 -0.30 -7.01
C LYS A 37 9.30 0.39 -6.82
N SER A 38 8.31 -0.31 -6.26
CA SER A 38 6.97 0.24 -5.97
C SER A 38 6.77 0.62 -4.49
N LEU A 39 7.78 0.43 -3.63
CA LEU A 39 7.69 0.70 -2.19
C LEU A 39 8.15 2.13 -1.82
N ILE A 40 8.57 2.93 -2.79
CA ILE A 40 9.01 4.30 -2.54
C ILE A 40 7.79 5.13 -2.17
N MET A 41 7.74 5.49 -0.89
CA MET A 41 6.70 6.26 -0.26
C MET A 41 6.44 7.57 -1.03
N TYR A 42 5.23 7.75 -1.54
CA TYR A 42 4.71 9.08 -1.80
C TYR A 42 4.75 9.85 -0.47
N LYS A 43 5.47 10.98 -0.47
CA LYS A 43 5.48 11.93 0.66
C LYS A 43 4.05 12.39 0.94
#